data_AF-A0A915P9B4-F1
#
_entry.id   AF-A0A915P9B4-F1
#
_cell.length_a   1.000
_cell.length_b   1.000
_cell.length_c   1.000
_cell.angle_alpha   90.00
_cell.angle_beta   90.00
_cell.angle_gamma   90.00
#
_symmetry.space_group_name_H-M   'P 1'
#
loop_
_entity.id
_entity.type
_entity.pdbx_description
1 polymer ?
#
loop_
_entity_poly.entity_id
_entity_poly.type
_entity_poly.pdbx_seq_one_letter_code
_entity_poly.pdbx_strand_id
1 'polypeptide(L)'
;MGLVASVGKNNDELVDNLVKHDSIKMRLVDRGKFMPENDVEENAYKDSAWKSDLGLPGFLHISAPCIYANVLEHLDLQKGQSFLNIGSGRVISAL
;
A
#
# COMPACT_ATOMS: atom_id res chain seq x y z
N MET A 1 9.81 -16.85 5.69
CA MET A 1 10.87 -15.95 6.17
C MET A 1 10.20 -14.86 6.97
N GLY A 2 10.42 -14.82 8.28
CA GLY A 2 9.87 -13.79 9.17
C GLY A 2 10.58 -12.48 8.89
N LEU A 3 10.05 -11.70 7.96
CA LEU A 3 10.51 -10.35 7.69
C LEU A 3 10.05 -9.49 8.86
N VAL A 4 11.01 -8.91 9.58
CA VAL A 4 10.75 -7.75 10.45
C VAL A 4 9.99 -6.75 9.59
N ALA A 5 8.75 -6.44 9.96
CA ALA A 5 7.96 -5.47 9.21
C ALA A 5 8.78 -4.19 9.13
N SER A 6 9.12 -3.78 7.92
CA SER A 6 9.69 -2.46 7.69
C SER A 6 8.71 -1.42 8.24
N VAL A 7 9.20 -0.45 9.01
CA VAL A 7 8.39 0.63 9.59
C VAL A 7 8.99 1.95 9.13
N GLY A 8 8.21 2.74 8.39
CA GLY A 8 8.51 4.14 8.09
C GLY A 8 7.69 5.07 8.97
N LYS A 9 8.10 6.34 9.11
CA LYS A 9 7.30 7.38 9.79
C LYS A 9 6.26 8.02 8.88
N ASN A 10 6.43 7.89 7.57
CA ASN A 10 5.57 8.45 6.54
C ASN A 10 5.65 7.58 5.27
N ASN A 11 4.89 7.96 4.23
CA ASN A 11 4.84 7.21 2.97
C ASN A 11 6.21 7.13 2.28
N ASP A 12 7.03 8.19 2.35
CA ASP A 12 8.34 8.20 1.70
C ASP A 12 9.32 7.24 2.38
N GLU A 13 9.39 7.26 3.71
CA GLU A 13 10.23 6.33 4.48
C GLU A 13 9.75 4.88 4.32
N LEU A 14 8.43 4.66 4.21
CA LEU A 14 7.88 3.33 3.89
C LEU A 14 8.41 2.85 2.53
N VAL A 15 8.32 3.69 1.48
CA VAL A 15 8.79 3.33 0.13
C VAL A 15 10.30 3.10 0.10
N ASP A 16 11.09 3.94 0.78
CA ASP A 16 12.54 3.79 0.91
C ASP A 16 12.94 2.42 1.47
N ASN A 17 12.20 1.96 2.47
CA ASN A 17 12.50 0.69 3.12
C ASN A 17 12.02 -0.54 2.34
N LEU A 18 11.05 -0.38 1.43
CA LEU A 18 10.46 -1.50 0.68
C LEU A 18 11.23 -1.83 -0.58
N VAL A 19 11.72 -0.82 -1.30
CA VAL A 19 12.21 -1.01 -2.67
C VAL A 19 13.64 -0.52 -2.78
N LYS A 20 14.55 -1.39 -3.25
CA LYS A 20 15.92 -0.99 -3.61
C LYS A 20 15.97 -0.02 -4.80
N HIS A 21 14.89 0.05 -5.58
CA HIS A 21 14.70 0.93 -6.72
C HIS A 21 13.53 1.88 -6.43
N ASP A 22 13.74 3.18 -6.69
CA ASP A 22 12.78 4.24 -6.39
C ASP A 22 11.43 3.98 -7.08
N SER A 23 10.47 3.40 -6.36
CA SER A 23 9.12 3.15 -6.88
C SER A 23 8.32 4.43 -6.80
N ILE A 24 8.65 5.38 -7.68
CA ILE A 24 8.02 6.70 -7.80
C ILE A 24 6.48 6.58 -7.77
N LYS A 25 5.93 5.54 -8.42
CA LYS A 25 4.49 5.27 -8.44
C LYS A 25 3.91 5.19 -7.01
N MET A 26 4.53 4.45 -6.09
CA MET A 26 4.06 4.32 -4.71
C MET A 26 4.21 5.60 -3.88
N ARG A 27 5.19 6.47 -4.20
CA ARG A 27 5.32 7.77 -3.53
C ARG A 27 4.16 8.71 -3.83
N LEU A 28 3.60 8.63 -5.04
CA LEU A 28 2.50 9.49 -5.48
C LEU A 28 1.18 9.20 -4.75
N VAL A 29 1.05 8.03 -4.13
CA VAL A 29 -0.17 7.59 -3.47
C VAL A 29 0.10 7.24 -2.02
N ASP A 30 -0.16 8.20 -1.13
CA ASP A 30 -0.01 8.03 0.30
C ASP A 30 -0.99 6.98 0.85
N ARG A 31 -0.42 5.87 1.32
CA ARG A 31 -1.16 4.74 1.90
C ARG A 31 -2.07 5.14 3.06
N GLY A 32 -1.69 6.13 3.88
CA GLY A 32 -2.48 6.58 5.02
C GLY A 32 -3.86 7.12 4.63
N LYS A 33 -4.00 7.66 3.41
CA LYS A 33 -5.28 8.20 2.90
C LYS A 33 -6.37 7.16 2.67
N PHE A 34 -6.01 5.87 2.69
CA PHE A 34 -6.94 4.75 2.47
C PHE A 34 -7.37 4.09 3.77
N MET A 35 -6.94 4.63 4.91
CA MET A 35 -7.21 4.12 6.26
C MET A 35 -8.01 5.16 7.07
N PRO A 36 -8.80 4.73 8.07
CA PRO A 36 -9.37 5.64 9.05
C PRO A 36 -8.25 6.38 9.80
N GLU A 37 -8.45 7.67 10.11
CA GLU A 37 -7.43 8.52 10.74
C GLU A 37 -6.85 7.91 12.02
N ASN A 38 -7.69 7.27 12.83
CA ASN A 38 -7.30 6.61 14.08
C ASN A 38 -6.35 5.41 13.89
N ASP A 39 -6.31 4.83 12.68
CA ASP A 39 -5.45 3.67 12.37
C ASP A 39 -4.14 4.08 11.68
N VAL A 40 -4.04 5.31 11.17
CA VAL A 40 -2.93 5.73 10.30
C VAL A 40 -1.59 5.70 11.03
N GLU A 41 -1.51 6.34 12.20
CA GLU A 41 -0.28 6.47 12.95
C GLU A 41 0.32 5.11 13.31
N GLU A 42 -0.52 4.15 13.68
CA GLU A 42 -0.06 2.83 14.05
C GLU A 42 0.21 1.93 12.84
N ASN A 43 -0.58 2.00 11.78
CA ASN A 43 -0.61 0.92 10.78
C ASN A 43 -0.26 1.34 9.34
N ALA A 44 -0.38 2.62 8.98
CA ALA A 44 -0.28 3.03 7.58
C ALA A 44 1.11 2.80 6.98
N TYR A 45 2.17 2.97 7.76
CA TYR A 45 3.55 2.96 7.27
C TYR A 45 4.35 1.72 7.72
N LYS A 46 3.64 0.64 8.02
CA LYS A 46 4.22 -0.69 8.28
C LYS A 46 4.07 -1.57 7.05
N ASP A 47 5.08 -2.40 6.78
CA ASP A 47 4.97 -3.47 5.78
C ASP A 47 4.10 -4.64 6.27
N SER A 48 2.84 -4.36 6.58
CA SER A 48 1.86 -5.32 7.06
C SER A 48 0.50 -5.07 6.42
N ALA A 49 -0.25 -6.14 6.21
CA ALA A 49 -1.66 -6.01 5.86
C ALA A 49 -2.42 -5.39 7.04
N TRP A 50 -3.43 -4.57 6.73
CA TRP A 50 -4.34 -4.01 7.72
C TRP A 50 -5.77 -4.39 7.34
N LYS A 51 -6.60 -4.59 8.36
CA LYS A 51 -8.03 -4.78 8.20
C LYS A 51 -8.75 -3.96 9.25
N SER A 52 -9.94 -3.47 8.93
CA SER A 52 -10.75 -2.78 9.93
C SER A 52 -11.24 -3.74 11.00
N ASP A 53 -11.21 -3.27 12.24
CA ASP A 53 -11.82 -3.99 13.35
C ASP A 53 -13.34 -3.80 13.33
N LEU A 54 -14.07 -4.89 13.55
CA LEU A 54 -15.52 -4.91 13.73
C LEU A 54 -16.37 -4.34 12.57
N GLY A 55 -15.78 -4.19 11.38
CA GLY A 55 -16.54 -3.79 10.18
C GLY A 55 -17.01 -2.33 10.18
N LEU A 56 -16.39 -1.45 10.96
CA LEU A 56 -16.64 -0.01 10.95
C LEU A 56 -15.44 0.72 10.30
N PRO A 57 -15.61 1.55 9.26
CA PRO A 57 -16.82 1.91 8.51
C PRO A 57 -17.26 0.87 7.46
N GLY A 58 -16.65 -0.31 7.45
CA GLY A 58 -16.96 -1.47 6.61
C GLY A 58 -15.90 -2.56 6.83
N PHE A 59 -16.04 -3.73 6.21
CA PHE A 59 -14.95 -4.73 6.17
C PHE A 59 -13.89 -4.28 5.17
N LEU A 60 -12.93 -3.49 5.64
CA LEU A 60 -11.82 -3.00 4.87
C LEU A 60 -10.64 -3.94 5.05
N HIS A 61 -9.96 -4.21 3.95
CA HIS A 61 -8.71 -4.94 3.94
C HIS A 61 -7.76 -4.23 2.97
N ILE A 62 -6.56 -3.96 3.45
CA ILE A 62 -5.49 -3.33 2.67
C ILE A 62 -4.30 -4.27 2.76
N SER A 63 -3.87 -4.79 1.60
CA SER A 63 -2.73 -5.70 1.52
C SER A 63 -1.44 -5.03 2.02
N ALA A 64 -0.44 -5.83 2.40
CA ALA A 64 0.86 -5.28 2.78
C ALA A 64 1.48 -4.46 1.62
N PRO A 65 2.16 -3.34 1.92
CA PRO A 65 2.86 -2.52 0.93
C PRO A 65 3.74 -3.29 -0.06
N CYS A 66 4.51 -4.28 0.40
CA CYS A 66 5.36 -5.12 -0.46
C CYS A 66 4.58 -5.88 -1.56
N ILE A 67 3.30 -6.21 -1.33
CA ILE A 67 2.45 -6.85 -2.34
C ILE A 67 2.20 -5.89 -3.51
N TYR A 68 1.92 -4.61 -3.22
CA TYR A 68 1.74 -3.60 -4.27
C TYR A 68 3.04 -3.36 -5.03
N ALA A 69 4.17 -3.26 -4.33
CA ALA A 69 5.48 -3.11 -4.96
C ALA A 69 5.75 -4.25 -5.95
N ASN A 70 5.56 -5.50 -5.51
CA ASN A 70 5.74 -6.68 -6.35
C ASN A 70 4.79 -6.70 -7.56
N VAL A 71 3.50 -6.37 -7.36
CA VAL A 71 2.52 -6.31 -8.46
C VAL A 71 2.89 -5.22 -9.47
N LEU A 72 3.27 -4.02 -9.04
CA LEU A 72 3.65 -2.93 -9.93
C LEU A 72 4.91 -3.24 -10.74
N GLU A 73 5.88 -3.91 -10.12
CA GLU A 73 7.11 -4.36 -10.78
C GLU A 73 6.78 -5.39 -11.88
N HIS A 74 5.90 -6.36 -11.59
CA HIS A 74 5.56 -7.42 -12.54
C HIS A 74 4.56 -7.00 -13.62
N LEU A 75 3.65 -6.07 -13.33
CA LEU A 75 2.74 -5.53 -14.34
C LEU A 75 3.47 -4.65 -15.36
N ASP A 76 4.59 -4.03 -14.95
CA ASP A 76 5.42 -3.13 -15.77
C ASP A 76 4.58 -2.12 -16.57
N LEU A 77 3.60 -1.51 -15.90
CA LEU A 77 2.62 -0.64 -16.56
C LEU A 77 3.30 0.57 -17.22
N GLN A 78 3.05 0.72 -18.51
CA GLN A 78 3.53 1.80 -19.37
C GLN A 78 2.40 2.75 -19.75
N LYS A 79 2.76 4.01 -20.06
CA LYS A 79 1.81 5.02 -20.50
C LYS A 79 1.01 4.53 -21.73
N GLY A 80 -0.32 4.65 -21.66
CA GLY A 80 -1.22 4.24 -22.74
C GLY A 80 -1.72 2.80 -22.65
N GLN A 81 -1.25 2.01 -21.67
CA GLN A 81 -1.83 0.71 -21.37
C GLN A 81 -3.08 0.84 -20.48
N SER A 82 -3.93 -0.18 -20.55
CA SER A 82 -5.09 -0.35 -19.67
C SER A 82 -4.89 -1.61 -18.85
N PHE A 83 -5.32 -1.58 -17.59
CA PHE A 83 -5.30 -2.75 -16.72
C PHE A 83 -6.64 -2.92 -16.01
N LEU A 84 -6.93 -4.15 -15.58
CA LEU A 84 -8.13 -4.49 -14.83
C LEU A 84 -7.74 -4.85 -13.39
N ASN A 85 -8.22 -4.07 -12.43
CA ASN A 85 -8.02 -4.33 -11.00
C ASN A 85 -9.24 -5.05 -10.41
N ILE A 86 -9.13 -6.36 -10.18
CA ILE A 86 -10.19 -7.18 -9.56
C ILE A 86 -9.92 -7.30 -8.06
N GLY A 87 -10.96 -7.12 -7.24
CA GLY A 87 -10.81 -7.17 -5.79
C GLY A 87 -10.20 -5.90 -5.22
N SER A 88 -10.53 -4.77 -5.84
CA SER A 88 -10.05 -3.44 -5.51
C SER A 88 -10.23 -3.11 -4.00
N GLY A 89 -11.41 -3.31 -3.42
CA GLY A 89 -11.68 -2.77 -2.08
C GLY A 89 -11.57 -1.22 -2.09
N ARG A 90 -11.18 -0.58 -0.98
CA ARG A 90 -10.84 0.87 -0.97
C ARG A 90 -9.42 1.06 -1.52
N VAL A 91 -9.25 0.95 -2.84
CA VAL A 91 -7.93 1.05 -3.49
C VAL A 91 -7.43 2.47 -3.47
N ILE A 92 -6.14 2.57 -3.19
CA ILE A 92 -5.08 3.28 -3.95
C ILE A 92 -5.33 3.17 -5.48
N SER A 93 -6.45 3.69 -6.00
CA SER A 93 -6.81 3.61 -7.43
C SER A 93 -6.01 4.58 -8.30
N ALA A 94 -4.91 5.12 -7.78
CA ALA A 94 -4.11 6.17 -8.38
C ALA A 94 -2.73 5.67 -8.84
N LEU A 95 -2.51 4.35 -8.88
CA LEU A 95 -1.34 3.72 -9.49
C LEU A 95 -1.62 3.29 -10.92
#